data_AF-A0A5B6YSM8-F1
#
_entry.id   AF-A0A5B6YSM8-F1
#
_cell.length_a   1.000
_cell.length_b   1.000
_cell.length_c   1.000
_cell.angle_alpha   90.00
_cell.angle_beta   90.00
_cell.angle_gamma   90.00
#
_symmetry.space_group_name_H-M   'P 1'
#
loop_
_entity.id
_entity.type
_entity.pdbx_description
1 polymer ?
#
loop_
_entity_poly.entity_id
_entity_poly.type
_entity_poly.pdbx_seq_one_letter_code
_entity_poly.pdbx_strand_id
1 'polypeptide(L)'
;MVATNLKAEAMSLMDKRTALEAEMNVIIDRLCQPGGPGLSANLVDSEGFPRTDIDIPTVRADRRRLTELRNDHKDITEKINENIQVLHSARLAPRSLPLKDSGNVEGSSNQGSSVDHVGTSASSNYVLPRDNINVMDVDVVASIPFAMVDEIAEASPAAEDGLQLGDQIVKFGNVESGDNLLPRLASEAQTNQGCAIPIVVTRQGALINLTVTPRAWEGRGLMGCHFRIL
;
A
#
# COMPACT_ATOMS: atom_id res chain seq x y z
N MET A 1 15.29 24.83 -13.65
CA MET A 1 13.90 25.31 -13.86
C MET A 1 12.85 24.23 -13.65
N VAL A 2 13.08 22.95 -14.00
CA VAL A 2 12.05 21.89 -13.86
C VAL A 2 11.58 21.69 -12.41
N ALA A 3 12.49 21.50 -11.45
CA ALA A 3 12.13 21.24 -10.05
C ALA A 3 11.35 22.39 -9.36
N THR A 4 11.52 23.64 -9.80
CA THR A 4 10.73 24.77 -9.27
C THR A 4 9.29 24.75 -9.77
N ASN A 5 9.05 24.23 -10.98
CA ASN A 5 7.71 24.11 -11.56
C ASN A 5 6.92 22.99 -10.87
N LEU A 6 7.51 21.79 -10.70
CA LEU A 6 6.86 20.68 -9.99
C LEU A 6 6.49 21.04 -8.55
N LYS A 7 7.33 21.83 -7.86
CA LYS A 7 7.01 22.32 -6.51
C LYS A 7 5.78 23.23 -6.51
N ALA A 8 5.70 24.17 -7.47
CA ALA A 8 4.56 25.07 -7.59
C ALA A 8 3.27 24.32 -7.98
N GLU A 9 3.38 23.34 -8.87
CA GLU A 9 2.29 22.44 -9.26
C GLU A 9 1.76 21.66 -8.05
N ALA A 10 2.64 20.99 -7.30
CA ALA A 10 2.28 20.22 -6.10
C ALA A 10 1.60 21.09 -5.02
N MET A 11 2.07 22.32 -4.81
CA MET A 11 1.39 23.27 -3.93
C MET A 11 -0.02 23.60 -4.44
N SER A 12 -0.18 23.92 -5.73
CA SER A 12 -1.50 24.23 -6.31
C SER A 12 -2.48 23.04 -6.28
N LEU A 13 -1.96 21.82 -6.36
CA LEU A 13 -2.76 20.59 -6.21
C LEU A 13 -3.21 20.41 -4.75
N MET A 14 -2.37 20.75 -3.77
CA MET A 14 -2.74 20.67 -2.35
C MET A 14 -3.79 21.73 -1.97
N ASP A 15 -3.72 22.93 -2.55
CA ASP A 15 -4.77 23.95 -2.41
C ASP A 15 -6.11 23.45 -3.02
N LYS A 16 -6.07 22.88 -4.23
CA LYS A 16 -7.25 22.25 -4.87
C LYS A 16 -7.82 21.11 -4.03
N ARG A 17 -6.96 20.23 -3.49
CA ARG A 17 -7.38 19.12 -2.61
C ARG A 17 -8.15 19.64 -1.39
N THR A 18 -7.64 20.71 -0.78
CA THR A 18 -8.28 21.37 0.37
C THR A 18 -9.64 21.98 0.00
N ALA A 19 -9.76 22.57 -1.20
CA ALA A 19 -11.05 23.07 -1.69
C ALA A 19 -12.07 21.93 -1.93
N LEU A 20 -11.65 20.80 -2.52
CA LEU A 20 -12.51 19.62 -2.68
C LEU A 20 -12.92 19.02 -1.34
N GLU A 21 -12.02 18.94 -0.37
CA GLU A 21 -12.33 18.52 1.01
C GLU A 21 -13.39 19.42 1.66
N ALA A 22 -13.29 20.75 1.48
CA ALA A 22 -14.29 21.69 1.98
C ALA A 22 -15.67 21.49 1.31
N GLU A 23 -15.72 21.33 -0.02
CA GLU A 23 -16.97 21.00 -0.73
C GLU A 23 -17.56 19.65 -0.29
N MET A 24 -16.70 18.65 -0.08
CA MET A 24 -17.10 17.33 0.41
C MET A 24 -17.77 17.41 1.78
N ASN A 25 -17.16 18.16 2.71
CA ASN A 25 -17.69 18.35 4.05
C ASN A 25 -19.05 19.06 4.04
N VAL A 26 -19.24 20.10 3.23
CA VAL A 26 -20.53 20.79 3.08
C VAL A 26 -21.65 19.84 2.62
N ILE A 27 -21.35 18.90 1.71
CA ILE A 27 -22.33 17.89 1.25
C ILE A 27 -22.57 16.83 2.32
N ILE A 28 -21.52 16.37 3.02
CA ILE A 28 -21.64 15.41 4.13
C ILE A 28 -22.51 16.00 5.24
N ASP A 29 -22.25 17.25 5.67
CA ASP A 29 -23.02 17.94 6.70
C ASP A 29 -24.49 18.05 6.33
N ARG A 30 -24.81 18.38 5.07
CA ARG A 30 -26.20 18.44 4.58
C ARG A 30 -26.90 17.08 4.60
N LEU A 31 -26.20 16.00 4.22
CA LEU A 31 -26.76 14.64 4.22
C LEU A 31 -26.90 14.05 5.63
N CYS A 32 -26.04 14.45 6.56
CA CYS A 32 -25.94 13.92 7.93
C CYS A 32 -26.64 14.78 9.01
N GLN A 33 -27.50 15.73 8.61
CA GLN A 33 -28.37 16.45 9.57
C GLN A 33 -29.25 15.47 10.38
N PRO A 34 -29.70 15.84 11.59
CA PRO A 34 -30.60 15.01 12.39
C PRO A 34 -31.90 14.69 11.61
N GLY A 35 -32.16 13.40 11.38
CA GLY A 35 -33.27 12.92 10.55
C GLY A 35 -32.97 12.83 9.04
N GLY A 36 -31.76 13.20 8.61
CA GLY A 36 -31.33 13.12 7.23
C GLY A 36 -31.09 11.67 6.73
N PRO A 37 -31.07 11.46 5.40
CA PRO A 37 -30.86 10.15 4.79
C PRO A 37 -29.42 9.63 4.91
N GLY A 38 -28.47 10.44 5.39
CA GLY A 38 -27.05 10.09 5.44
C GLY A 38 -26.45 9.75 4.08
N LEU A 39 -25.26 9.17 4.11
CA LEU A 39 -24.46 8.91 2.90
C LEU A 39 -24.97 7.71 2.08
N SER A 40 -25.67 6.76 2.71
CA SER A 40 -26.01 5.47 2.10
C SER A 40 -27.39 4.89 2.47
N ALA A 41 -28.16 5.50 3.39
CA ALA A 41 -29.43 4.93 3.82
C ALA A 41 -30.49 4.92 2.70
N ASN A 42 -31.51 4.08 2.90
CA ASN A 42 -32.63 3.90 1.98
C ASN A 42 -33.44 5.20 1.80
N LEU A 43 -33.79 5.52 0.56
CA LEU A 43 -34.61 6.69 0.19
C LEU A 43 -36.11 6.34 0.10
N VAL A 44 -36.44 5.10 0.45
CA VAL A 44 -37.78 4.51 0.46
C VAL A 44 -38.16 4.22 1.92
N ASP A 45 -39.45 4.22 2.21
CA ASP A 45 -40.01 3.81 3.50
C ASP A 45 -40.09 2.28 3.64
N SER A 46 -40.81 1.80 4.66
CA SER A 46 -41.06 0.37 4.90
C SER A 46 -42.15 -0.24 4.01
N GLU A 47 -42.98 0.56 3.37
CA GLU A 47 -44.09 0.11 2.50
C GLU A 47 -43.68 0.06 1.02
N GLY A 48 -42.53 0.63 0.68
CA GLY A 48 -41.99 0.65 -0.68
C GLY A 48 -42.19 1.98 -1.41
N PHE A 49 -42.63 3.03 -0.71
CA PHE A 49 -42.90 4.35 -1.31
C PHE A 49 -41.77 5.35 -1.06
N PRO A 50 -41.62 6.37 -1.95
CA PRO A 50 -40.65 7.44 -1.75
C PRO A 50 -40.91 8.18 -0.43
N ARG A 51 -39.86 8.30 0.40
CA ARG A 51 -39.89 9.05 1.66
C ARG A 51 -40.38 10.47 1.48
N THR A 52 -41.37 10.87 2.28
CA THR A 52 -42.01 12.20 2.23
C THR A 52 -41.29 13.24 3.09
N ASP A 53 -40.46 12.79 4.03
CA ASP A 53 -39.61 13.59 4.91
C ASP A 53 -38.40 14.23 4.19
N ILE A 54 -38.07 13.78 2.98
CA ILE A 54 -36.79 14.03 2.32
C ILE A 54 -36.98 14.32 0.83
N ASP A 55 -36.29 15.35 0.31
CA ASP A 55 -36.22 15.61 -1.13
C ASP A 55 -35.22 14.65 -1.82
N ILE A 56 -35.76 13.53 -2.30
CA ILE A 56 -35.01 12.43 -2.92
C ILE A 56 -34.18 12.88 -4.14
N PRO A 57 -34.69 13.70 -5.08
CA PRO A 57 -33.90 14.32 -6.14
C PRO A 57 -32.60 15.00 -5.68
N THR A 58 -32.65 15.91 -4.70
CA THR A 58 -31.43 16.62 -4.23
C THR A 58 -30.49 15.67 -3.51
N VAL A 59 -30.98 14.74 -2.69
CA VAL A 59 -30.15 13.73 -2.02
C VAL A 59 -29.43 12.82 -3.02
N ARG A 60 -30.07 12.47 -4.14
CA ARG A 60 -29.42 11.70 -5.21
C ARG A 60 -28.37 12.52 -5.96
N ALA A 61 -28.63 13.81 -6.20
CA ALA A 61 -27.64 14.72 -6.78
C ALA A 61 -26.43 14.90 -5.86
N ASP A 62 -26.66 15.06 -4.56
CA ASP A 62 -25.65 15.20 -3.52
C ASP A 62 -24.77 13.96 -3.38
N ARG A 63 -25.38 12.78 -3.28
CA ARG A 63 -24.62 11.52 -3.24
C ARG A 63 -23.80 11.30 -4.52
N ARG A 64 -24.31 11.72 -5.69
CA ARG A 64 -23.55 11.67 -6.94
C ARG A 64 -22.35 12.63 -6.90
N ARG A 65 -22.57 13.91 -6.59
CA ARG A 65 -21.50 14.91 -6.50
C ARG A 65 -20.45 14.53 -5.45
N LEU A 66 -20.88 13.93 -4.33
CA LEU A 66 -19.98 13.39 -3.31
C LEU A 66 -19.10 12.23 -3.85
N THR A 67 -19.63 11.38 -4.74
CA THR A 67 -18.84 10.35 -5.42
C THR A 67 -17.87 10.96 -6.43
N GLU A 68 -18.31 11.95 -7.22
CA GLU A 68 -17.46 12.69 -8.17
C GLU A 68 -16.28 13.35 -7.44
N LEU A 69 -16.55 14.17 -6.41
CA LEU A 69 -15.53 14.83 -5.58
C LEU A 69 -14.55 13.87 -4.90
N ARG A 70 -14.98 12.64 -4.56
CA ARG A 70 -14.11 11.61 -3.98
C ARG A 70 -13.15 11.00 -4.99
N ASN A 71 -13.59 10.84 -6.23
CA ASN A 71 -12.72 10.39 -7.32
C ASN A 71 -11.69 11.48 -7.64
N ASP A 72 -12.14 12.73 -7.83
CA ASP A 72 -11.26 13.88 -8.08
C ASP A 72 -10.23 14.08 -6.96
N HIS A 73 -10.64 13.88 -5.70
CA HIS A 73 -9.75 13.93 -4.53
C HIS A 73 -8.70 12.81 -4.53
N LYS A 74 -9.08 11.58 -4.90
CA LYS A 74 -8.14 10.45 -5.07
C LYS A 74 -7.10 10.80 -6.13
N ASP A 75 -7.55 11.21 -7.32
CA ASP A 75 -6.70 11.49 -8.48
C ASP A 75 -5.72 12.65 -8.20
N ILE A 76 -6.17 13.70 -7.51
CA ILE A 76 -5.30 14.80 -7.06
C ILE A 76 -4.31 14.35 -5.99
N THR A 77 -4.71 13.48 -5.06
CA THR A 77 -3.83 12.95 -4.01
C THR A 77 -2.73 12.08 -4.60
N GLU A 78 -3.06 11.23 -5.58
CA GLU A 78 -2.11 10.46 -6.37
C GLU A 78 -1.16 11.37 -7.14
N LYS A 79 -1.68 12.42 -7.79
CA LYS A 79 -0.85 13.37 -8.54
C LYS A 79 0.10 14.21 -7.66
N ILE A 80 -0.29 14.50 -6.42
CA ILE A 80 0.60 15.11 -5.42
C ILE A 80 1.72 14.11 -5.07
N ASN A 81 1.39 12.85 -4.82
CA ASN A 81 2.37 11.82 -4.48
C ASN A 81 3.44 11.64 -5.57
N GLU A 82 3.05 11.53 -6.84
CA GLU A 82 3.97 11.49 -7.99
C GLU A 82 4.93 12.69 -7.99
N ASN A 83 4.38 13.91 -7.91
CA ASN A 83 5.16 15.14 -7.97
C ASN A 83 6.15 15.26 -6.79
N ILE A 84 5.75 14.83 -5.59
CA ILE A 84 6.65 14.76 -4.42
C ILE A 84 7.74 13.71 -4.63
N GLN A 85 7.41 12.52 -5.14
CA GLN A 85 8.38 11.46 -5.41
C GLN A 85 9.46 11.90 -6.41
N VAL A 86 9.07 12.59 -7.49
CA VAL A 86 10.01 13.15 -8.49
C VAL A 86 10.87 14.27 -7.88
N LEU A 87 10.32 15.13 -7.03
CA LEU A 87 11.10 16.17 -6.33
C LEU A 87 12.12 15.57 -5.35
N HIS A 88 11.79 14.46 -4.68
CA HIS A 88 12.69 13.77 -3.77
C HIS A 88 13.78 13.01 -4.52
N SER A 89 13.45 12.24 -5.56
CA SER A 89 14.45 11.51 -6.36
C SER A 89 15.42 12.44 -7.09
N ALA A 90 14.92 13.54 -7.67
CA ALA A 90 15.77 14.57 -8.30
C ALA A 90 16.67 15.32 -7.31
N ARG A 91 16.36 15.31 -6.01
CA ARG A 91 17.20 15.88 -4.94
C ARG A 91 18.22 14.88 -4.39
N LEU A 92 17.91 13.58 -4.42
CA LEU A 92 18.80 12.50 -4.00
C LEU A 92 19.79 12.07 -5.09
N ALA A 93 19.52 12.38 -6.35
CA ALA A 93 20.50 12.28 -7.42
C ALA A 93 21.77 13.07 -7.04
N PRO A 94 22.96 12.42 -6.94
CA PRO A 94 24.13 13.06 -6.37
C PRO A 94 24.56 14.25 -7.23
N ARG A 95 24.72 15.40 -6.57
CA ARG A 95 25.36 16.59 -7.13
C ARG A 95 26.84 16.28 -7.36
N SER A 96 27.15 15.63 -8.47
CA SER A 96 28.51 15.31 -8.88
C SER A 96 29.32 16.58 -9.05
N LEU A 97 30.24 16.82 -8.12
CA LEU A 97 31.31 17.78 -8.28
C LEU A 97 32.20 17.31 -9.46
N PRO A 98 32.74 18.23 -10.28
CA PRO A 98 33.48 17.86 -11.46
C PRO A 98 34.84 17.28 -11.08
N LEU A 99 34.98 15.95 -11.17
CA LEU A 99 36.28 15.30 -11.19
C LEU A 99 36.69 15.06 -12.64
N LYS A 100 37.79 15.71 -13.00
CA LYS A 100 38.44 15.66 -14.30
C LYS A 100 39.52 14.57 -14.24
N ASP A 101 39.49 13.64 -15.20
CA ASP A 101 40.60 13.32 -16.13
C ASP A 101 40.78 11.83 -16.47
N SER A 102 40.79 11.58 -17.79
CA SER A 102 41.45 10.49 -18.56
C SER A 102 41.25 9.00 -18.28
N GLY A 103 40.74 8.29 -19.30
CA GLY A 103 40.99 6.85 -19.50
C GLY A 103 40.01 6.10 -20.43
N ASN A 104 40.18 6.21 -21.77
CA ASN A 104 39.96 5.24 -22.86
C ASN A 104 39.11 3.95 -22.64
N VAL A 105 38.31 3.38 -23.57
CA VAL A 105 38.10 3.55 -25.02
C VAL A 105 36.76 2.88 -25.47
N GLU A 106 36.34 3.11 -26.72
CA GLU A 106 35.23 2.53 -27.53
C GLU A 106 34.86 1.04 -27.28
N GLY A 107 33.67 0.50 -27.60
CA GLY A 107 32.43 1.04 -28.21
C GLY A 107 31.72 0.00 -29.11
N SER A 108 30.37 -0.10 -29.10
CA SER A 108 29.52 -0.57 -30.24
C SER A 108 28.00 -0.65 -29.96
N SER A 109 27.27 -0.01 -30.87
CA SER A 109 25.86 -0.14 -31.30
C SER A 109 25.50 -1.56 -31.81
N ASN A 110 24.27 -1.99 -32.19
CA ASN A 110 22.88 -1.47 -32.22
C ASN A 110 21.88 -2.59 -32.68
N GLN A 111 20.54 -2.40 -32.53
CA GLN A 111 19.39 -3.20 -33.09
C GLN A 111 19.04 -4.52 -32.36
N GLY A 112 17.79 -5.04 -32.32
CA GLY A 112 16.47 -4.53 -32.74
C GLY A 112 15.38 -5.64 -32.97
N SER A 113 14.10 -5.33 -32.72
CA SER A 113 12.82 -6.01 -33.12
C SER A 113 12.20 -7.26 -32.39
N SER A 114 11.02 -7.06 -31.78
CA SER A 114 9.67 -7.68 -31.95
C SER A 114 9.40 -9.18 -32.27
N VAL A 115 8.47 -9.87 -31.55
CA VAL A 115 7.06 -10.27 -31.97
C VAL A 115 6.21 -11.07 -30.92
N ASP A 116 4.96 -10.64 -30.71
CA ASP A 116 3.61 -11.30 -30.57
C ASP A 116 3.21 -12.55 -29.69
N HIS A 117 2.05 -12.40 -28.97
CA HIS A 117 0.86 -13.32 -28.84
C HIS A 117 0.88 -14.64 -27.98
N VAL A 118 -0.21 -15.31 -27.46
CA VAL A 118 -1.72 -15.21 -27.37
C VAL A 118 -2.27 -15.80 -26.02
N GLY A 119 -3.30 -15.21 -25.37
CA GLY A 119 -4.42 -15.87 -24.61
C GLY A 119 -4.17 -16.61 -23.26
N THR A 120 -5.14 -16.99 -22.41
CA THR A 120 -6.63 -16.85 -22.36
C THR A 120 -7.17 -17.02 -20.91
N SER A 121 -8.35 -16.44 -20.64
CA SER A 121 -9.13 -16.35 -19.38
C SER A 121 -9.36 -17.60 -18.52
N ALA A 122 -9.62 -17.36 -17.21
CA ALA A 122 -10.44 -18.23 -16.37
C ALA A 122 -11.44 -17.41 -15.52
N SER A 123 -12.74 -17.70 -15.62
CA SER A 123 -13.81 -17.09 -14.81
C SER A 123 -14.61 -18.17 -14.09
N SER A 124 -14.79 -18.06 -12.77
CA SER A 124 -16.10 -18.18 -12.08
C SER A 124 -15.99 -18.18 -10.55
N ASN A 125 -16.55 -17.12 -9.95
CA ASN A 125 -17.37 -17.05 -8.72
C ASN A 125 -17.22 -18.13 -7.63
N TYR A 126 -17.00 -17.71 -6.37
CA TYR A 126 -18.00 -17.59 -5.26
C TYR A 126 -17.46 -16.48 -4.30
N VAL A 127 -18.14 -15.39 -3.87
CA VAL A 127 -19.42 -15.23 -3.13
C VAL A 127 -19.28 -15.81 -1.71
N LEU A 128 -19.21 -15.09 -0.56
CA LEU A 128 -19.54 -13.70 -0.06
C LEU A 128 -18.71 -13.44 1.27
N PRO A 129 -18.83 -12.34 2.09
CA PRO A 129 -19.53 -11.03 1.98
C PRO A 129 -18.73 -9.75 2.42
N ARG A 130 -18.85 -8.69 1.61
CA ARG A 130 -19.10 -7.27 1.98
C ARG A 130 -18.84 -6.78 3.42
N ASP A 131 -17.73 -6.05 3.61
CA ASP A 131 -17.79 -4.68 4.12
C ASP A 131 -16.87 -3.77 3.29
N ASN A 132 -17.27 -2.52 3.06
CA ASN A 132 -17.10 -1.92 1.72
C ASN A 132 -15.87 -1.00 1.55
N ILE A 133 -14.72 -1.58 1.21
CA ILE A 133 -13.53 -0.86 0.70
C ILE A 133 -13.72 -0.53 -0.79
N ASN A 134 -13.62 0.76 -1.16
CA ASN A 134 -13.48 1.20 -2.56
C ASN A 134 -12.01 1.50 -2.85
N VAL A 135 -11.22 0.48 -3.17
CA VAL A 135 -9.84 0.63 -3.65
C VAL A 135 -9.75 -0.04 -5.02
N MET A 136 -9.91 0.79 -6.06
CA MET A 136 -9.44 0.46 -7.41
C MET A 136 -7.95 0.78 -7.46
N ASP A 137 -7.15 -0.10 -6.87
CA ASP A 137 -5.82 -0.50 -7.33
C ASP A 137 -5.45 -1.85 -6.69
N VAL A 138 -5.09 -2.82 -7.52
CA VAL A 138 -4.58 -4.14 -7.13
C VAL A 138 -3.35 -4.31 -8.02
N ASP A 139 -2.15 -3.99 -7.55
CA ASP A 139 -1.43 -4.88 -6.62
C ASP A 139 -0.50 -4.11 -5.65
N VAL A 140 -0.99 -3.05 -5.01
CA VAL A 140 -0.35 -2.47 -3.82
C VAL A 140 -1.38 -2.34 -2.69
N VAL A 141 -1.74 -3.49 -2.10
CA VAL A 141 -1.92 -3.47 -0.64
C VAL A 141 -0.55 -3.06 -0.11
N ALA A 142 -0.43 -1.79 0.29
CA ALA A 142 0.74 -1.24 0.95
C ALA A 142 0.92 -2.04 2.24
N SER A 143 1.71 -3.11 2.09
CA SER A 143 1.75 -4.21 3.04
C SER A 143 2.45 -3.71 4.27
N ILE A 144 1.66 -3.25 5.25
CA ILE A 144 2.16 -2.50 6.39
C ILE A 144 3.10 -3.43 7.16
N PRO A 145 4.42 -3.17 7.17
CA PRO A 145 5.32 -4.01 7.90
C PRO A 145 5.03 -3.83 9.39
N PHE A 146 4.78 -4.94 10.08
CA PHE A 146 4.41 -4.94 11.49
C PHE A 146 5.59 -5.21 12.42
N ALA A 147 6.70 -5.67 11.86
CA ALA A 147 7.94 -5.90 12.59
C ALA A 147 9.16 -5.62 11.71
N MET A 148 10.32 -5.42 12.35
CA MET A 148 11.61 -5.34 11.70
C MET A 148 12.62 -6.25 12.40
N VAL A 149 13.53 -6.84 11.62
CA VAL A 149 14.59 -7.70 12.13
C VAL A 149 15.76 -6.84 12.61
N ASP A 150 15.96 -6.77 13.92
CA ASP A 150 17.00 -5.94 14.55
C ASP A 150 18.30 -6.69 14.80
N GLU A 151 18.22 -8.01 15.03
CA GLU A 151 19.36 -8.86 15.35
C GLU A 151 19.16 -10.24 14.71
N ILE A 152 20.24 -10.80 14.17
CA ILE A 152 20.31 -12.17 13.66
C ILE A 152 21.65 -12.73 14.12
N ALA A 153 21.63 -13.89 14.77
CA ALA A 153 22.86 -14.57 15.15
C ALA A 153 23.52 -15.26 13.94
N GLU A 154 24.85 -15.26 13.91
CA GLU A 154 25.62 -16.03 12.92
C GLU A 154 25.33 -17.54 13.05
N ALA A 155 25.30 -18.26 11.93
CA ALA A 155 24.91 -19.68 11.85
C ALA A 155 23.53 -20.01 12.47
N SER A 156 22.61 -19.05 12.52
CA SER A 156 21.22 -19.29 12.89
C SER A 156 20.37 -19.72 11.68
N PRO A 157 19.25 -20.45 11.90
CA PRO A 157 18.31 -20.79 10.83
C PRO A 157 17.84 -19.55 10.06
N ALA A 158 17.55 -18.43 10.73
CA ALA A 158 17.16 -17.20 10.06
C ALA A 158 18.24 -16.66 9.10
N ALA A 159 19.52 -16.73 9.48
CA ALA A 159 20.63 -16.30 8.62
C ALA A 159 20.81 -17.23 7.41
N GLU A 160 20.77 -18.54 7.61
CA GLU A 160 20.89 -19.55 6.55
C GLU A 160 19.72 -19.50 5.56
N ASP A 161 18.50 -19.27 6.08
CA ASP A 161 17.27 -19.20 5.30
C ASP A 161 17.07 -17.82 4.61
N GLY A 162 18.08 -16.93 4.70
CA GLY A 162 18.19 -15.70 3.89
C GLY A 162 17.60 -14.42 4.49
N LEU A 163 17.21 -14.44 5.76
CA LEU A 163 16.77 -13.25 6.51
C LEU A 163 17.96 -12.31 6.77
N GLN A 164 17.74 -11.00 6.71
CA GLN A 164 18.77 -9.98 6.89
C GLN A 164 18.37 -8.91 7.91
N LEU A 165 19.39 -8.28 8.52
CA LEU A 165 19.20 -7.14 9.41
C LEU A 165 18.52 -5.98 8.67
N GLY A 166 17.47 -5.42 9.27
CA GLY A 166 16.65 -4.37 8.68
C GLY A 166 15.52 -4.87 7.76
N ASP A 167 15.35 -6.19 7.59
CA ASP A 167 14.17 -6.74 6.89
C ASP A 167 12.89 -6.37 7.64
N GLN A 168 11.92 -5.83 6.93
CA GLN A 168 10.64 -5.41 7.47
C GLN A 168 9.57 -6.47 7.18
N ILE A 169 9.08 -7.18 8.21
CA ILE A 169 8.15 -8.30 8.07
C ILE A 169 6.74 -7.79 7.76
N VAL A 170 6.23 -8.20 6.61
CA VAL A 170 4.87 -7.97 6.11
C VAL A 170 3.92 -9.07 6.58
N LYS A 171 4.37 -10.33 6.45
CA LYS A 171 3.59 -11.54 6.74
C LYS A 171 4.53 -12.66 7.18
N PHE A 172 4.10 -13.45 8.15
CA PHE A 172 4.88 -14.56 8.69
C PHE A 172 3.99 -15.80 8.82
N GLY A 173 4.00 -16.68 7.82
CA GLY A 173 3.09 -17.83 7.75
C GLY A 173 1.62 -17.37 7.77
N ASN A 174 0.89 -17.78 8.80
CA ASN A 174 -0.49 -17.35 9.06
C ASN A 174 -0.62 -16.06 9.91
N VAL A 175 0.50 -15.42 10.27
CA VAL A 175 0.52 -14.17 11.06
C VAL A 175 0.64 -12.95 10.14
N GLU A 176 -0.35 -12.08 10.23
CA GLU A 176 -0.44 -10.78 9.55
C GLU A 176 -0.53 -9.64 10.61
N SER A 177 -0.51 -8.39 10.15
CA SER A 177 -0.60 -7.20 11.00
C SER A 177 -1.88 -7.16 11.84
N GLY A 178 -1.78 -6.71 13.09
CA GLY A 178 -2.87 -6.70 14.07
C GLY A 178 -2.36 -6.77 15.52
N ASP A 179 -3.23 -7.18 16.45
CA ASP A 179 -2.88 -7.25 17.88
C ASP A 179 -2.11 -8.52 18.27
N ASN A 180 -1.29 -8.41 19.32
CA ASN A 180 -0.54 -9.52 19.95
C ASN A 180 0.44 -10.26 19.01
N LEU A 181 1.17 -9.49 18.18
CA LEU A 181 2.09 -10.01 17.17
C LEU A 181 3.19 -10.90 17.72
N LEU A 182 3.91 -10.47 18.77
CA LEU A 182 5.04 -11.24 19.34
C LEU A 182 4.63 -12.66 19.81
N PRO A 183 3.57 -12.83 20.63
CA PRO A 183 3.06 -14.16 20.96
C PRO A 183 2.63 -14.99 19.74
N ARG A 184 2.02 -14.36 18.72
CA ARG A 184 1.57 -15.06 17.50
C ARG A 184 2.76 -15.55 16.67
N LEU A 185 3.77 -14.72 16.42
CA LEU A 185 5.01 -15.12 15.75
C LEU A 185 5.69 -16.30 16.45
N ALA A 186 5.81 -16.21 17.78
CA ALA A 186 6.41 -17.27 18.58
C ALA A 186 5.59 -18.58 18.52
N SER A 187 4.26 -18.48 18.59
CA SER A 187 3.36 -19.63 18.46
C SER A 187 3.43 -20.26 17.07
N GLU A 188 3.42 -19.46 16.00
CA GLU A 188 3.50 -19.92 14.61
C GLU A 188 4.83 -20.65 14.35
N ALA A 189 5.95 -20.08 14.82
CA ALA A 189 7.26 -20.71 14.74
C ALA A 189 7.37 -22.00 15.58
N GLN A 190 6.71 -22.06 16.73
CA GLN A 190 6.72 -23.23 17.60
C GLN A 190 5.80 -24.35 17.07
N THR A 191 4.67 -24.01 16.46
CA THR A 191 3.74 -24.98 15.85
C THR A 191 4.31 -25.58 14.57
N ASN A 192 5.01 -24.78 13.76
CA ASN A 192 5.65 -25.22 12.51
C ASN A 192 7.14 -25.58 12.70
N GLN A 193 7.55 -26.04 13.89
CA GLN A 193 8.93 -26.43 14.13
C GLN A 193 9.35 -27.60 13.21
N GLY A 194 10.42 -27.43 12.45
CA GLY A 194 10.89 -28.35 11.42
C GLY A 194 10.19 -28.22 10.07
N CYS A 195 9.20 -27.33 9.94
CA CYS A 195 8.48 -27.05 8.70
C CYS A 195 8.84 -25.65 8.19
N ALA A 196 8.91 -25.51 6.87
CA ALA A 196 9.33 -24.28 6.22
C ALA A 196 8.15 -23.28 6.19
N ILE A 197 8.27 -22.15 6.89
CA ILE A 197 7.25 -21.10 6.98
C ILE A 197 7.49 -20.06 5.87
N PRO A 198 6.53 -19.82 4.97
CA PRO A 198 6.64 -18.74 4.00
C PRO A 198 6.49 -17.39 4.72
N ILE A 199 7.43 -16.48 4.47
CA ILE A 199 7.40 -15.12 5.02
C ILE A 199 7.52 -14.11 3.89
N VAL A 200 6.93 -12.94 4.09
CA VAL A 200 7.01 -11.81 3.18
C VAL A 200 7.73 -10.68 3.91
N VAL A 201 8.79 -10.16 3.30
CA VAL A 201 9.59 -9.08 3.88
C VAL A 201 9.80 -7.95 2.87
N THR A 202 9.95 -6.72 3.36
CA THR A 202 10.34 -5.57 2.54
C THR A 202 11.80 -5.24 2.83
N ARG A 203 12.64 -5.31 1.79
CA ARG A 203 14.08 -5.02 1.83
C ARG A 203 14.40 -3.94 0.80
N GLN A 204 14.95 -2.80 1.24
CA GLN A 204 15.24 -1.64 0.37
C GLN A 204 14.03 -1.12 -0.44
N GLY A 205 12.81 -1.35 0.06
CA GLY A 205 11.56 -0.99 -0.63
C GLY A 205 11.04 -2.02 -1.65
N ALA A 206 11.77 -3.11 -1.88
CA ALA A 206 11.30 -4.26 -2.67
C ALA A 206 10.71 -5.33 -1.75
N LEU A 207 9.59 -5.92 -2.16
CA LEU A 207 8.94 -7.03 -1.46
C LEU A 207 9.59 -8.36 -1.89
N ILE A 208 10.07 -9.13 -0.93
CA ILE A 208 10.80 -10.38 -1.10
C ILE A 208 10.07 -11.49 -0.34
N ASN A 209 9.77 -12.58 -1.04
CA ASN A 209 9.25 -13.79 -0.43
C ASN A 209 10.45 -14.66 0.00
N LEU A 210 10.54 -14.96 1.29
CA LEU A 210 11.53 -15.87 1.87
C LEU A 210 10.81 -17.06 2.51
N THR A 211 11.53 -18.10 2.87
CA THR A 211 10.98 -19.23 3.62
C THR A 211 11.92 -19.58 4.74
N VAL A 212 11.47 -19.47 5.99
CA VAL A 212 12.29 -19.72 7.18
C VAL A 212 11.77 -20.94 7.93
N THR A 213 12.67 -21.82 8.32
CA THR A 213 12.38 -23.12 8.94
C THR A 213 12.81 -23.09 10.41
N PRO A 214 11.87 -22.92 11.37
CA PRO A 214 12.21 -22.90 12.79
C PRO A 214 12.75 -24.27 13.20
N ARG A 215 13.99 -24.33 13.68
CA ARG A 215 14.67 -25.57 14.05
C ARG A 215 15.57 -25.36 15.27
N ALA A 216 15.84 -26.44 16.00
CA ALA A 216 16.83 -26.38 17.07
C ALA A 216 18.22 -26.08 16.47
N TRP A 217 18.94 -25.15 17.08
CA TRP A 217 20.27 -24.68 16.69
C TRP A 217 21.07 -24.36 17.96
N GLU A 218 22.35 -23.98 17.84
CA GLU A 218 23.25 -23.86 19.00
C GLU A 218 22.96 -22.68 19.94
N GLY A 219 22.11 -21.72 19.53
CA GLY A 219 21.71 -20.57 20.34
C GLY A 219 20.32 -20.70 20.99
N ARG A 220 19.71 -19.56 21.31
CA ARG A 220 18.39 -19.51 21.98
C ARG A 220 17.24 -19.50 20.97
N GLY A 221 16.15 -20.18 21.32
CA GLY A 221 14.93 -20.22 20.51
C GLY A 221 15.08 -21.04 19.22
N LEU A 222 14.13 -20.88 18.29
CA LEU A 222 14.02 -21.74 17.10
C LEU A 222 14.56 -21.11 15.79
N MET A 223 14.88 -19.81 15.77
CA MET A 223 15.33 -19.15 14.54
C MET A 223 16.57 -18.26 14.70
N GLY A 224 16.90 -17.83 15.92
CA GLY A 224 18.07 -16.99 16.19
C GLY A 224 17.99 -15.54 15.70
N CYS A 225 16.79 -15.01 15.49
CA CYS A 225 16.55 -13.61 15.14
C CYS A 225 15.69 -12.89 16.19
N HIS A 226 15.86 -11.56 16.29
CA HIS A 226 15.04 -10.68 17.11
C HIS A 226 14.12 -9.81 16.24
N PHE A 227 12.82 -9.83 16.54
CA PHE A 227 11.82 -9.00 15.90
C PHE A 227 11.43 -7.83 16.81
N ARG A 228 11.65 -6.60 16.36
CA ARG A 228 11.06 -5.39 16.96
C ARG A 228 9.75 -5.08 16.25
N ILE A 229 8.64 -4.96 16.98
CA ILE A 229 7.36 -4.50 16.45
C ILE A 229 7.46 -3.01 16.09
N LEU A 230 6.81 -2.60 15.00
CA LEU A 230 6.78 -1.23 14.47
C LEU A 230 5.55 -0.43 14.95
#